data_AF-A0A7K3X1I4-F1
#
_entry.id   AF-A0A7K3X1I4-F1
#
_cell.length_a   1.000
_cell.length_b   1.000
_cell.length_c   1.000
_cell.angle_alpha   90.00
_cell.angle_beta   90.00
_cell.angle_gamma   90.00
#
_symmetry.space_group_name_H-M   'P 1'
#
loop_
_entity.id
_entity.type
_entity.pdbx_description
1 polymer ?
#
loop_
_entity_poly.entity_id
_entity_poly.type
_entity_poly.pdbx_seq_one_letter_code
_entity_poly.pdbx_strand_id
1 'polypeptide(L)'
;MTRRITISLPDDVAAYVERTQGNTSGFIAGILRRKMRADSLRARWAQLGYLVTDQDVERTRARLAAQPPISDEQHARNLEWLSRFDDEGTAGA
;
A
#
# COMPACT_ATOMS: atom_id res chain seq x y z
N MET A 1 11.18 15.37 -10.99
CA MET A 1 10.84 16.71 -10.46
C MET A 1 10.10 16.55 -9.14
N THR A 2 10.37 17.39 -8.14
CA THR A 2 9.69 17.38 -6.83
C THR A 2 9.02 18.73 -6.58
N ARG A 3 7.85 18.72 -5.94
CA ARG A 3 7.11 19.92 -5.53
C ARG A 3 6.86 19.84 -4.02
N ARG A 4 7.15 20.94 -3.30
CA ARG A 4 6.89 21.01 -1.86
C ARG A 4 5.41 21.29 -1.62
N ILE A 5 4.80 20.51 -0.74
CA ILE A 5 3.44 20.69 -0.24
C ILE A 5 3.53 20.73 1.28
N THR A 6 2.90 21.73 1.91
CA THR A 6 2.80 21.84 3.37
C THR A 6 1.38 21.45 3.77
N ILE A 7 1.26 20.57 4.76
CA ILE A 7 -0.02 20.12 5.32
C ILE A 7 0.03 20.22 6.84
N SER A 8 -1.11 20.49 7.46
CA SER A 8 -1.29 20.32 8.90
C SER A 8 -1.91 18.96 9.17
N LEU A 9 -1.41 18.27 10.20
CA LEU A 9 -1.89 16.96 10.62
C LEU A 9 -2.45 17.05 12.04
N PRO A 10 -3.44 16.21 12.40
CA PRO A 10 -3.80 15.98 13.79
C PRO A 10 -2.59 15.53 14.62
N ASP A 11 -2.54 15.93 15.89
CA ASP A 11 -1.37 15.73 16.77
C ASP A 11 -0.99 14.25 16.93
N ASP A 12 -1.97 13.36 17.02
CA ASP A 12 -1.76 11.91 17.13
C ASP A 12 -1.12 11.34 15.86
N VAL A 13 -1.54 11.82 14.68
CA VAL A 13 -0.98 11.44 13.38
C VAL A 13 0.43 12.00 13.21
N ALA A 14 0.66 13.27 13.58
CA ALA A 14 1.99 13.88 13.54
C ALA A 14 2.96 13.09 14.42
N ALA A 15 2.59 12.80 15.66
CA ALA A 15 3.39 12.02 16.59
C ALA A 15 3.65 10.60 16.09
N TYR A 16 2.68 9.95 15.41
CA TYR A 16 2.89 8.64 14.81
C TYR A 16 3.94 8.67 13.69
N VAL A 17 3.86 9.65 12.81
CA VAL A 17 4.79 9.77 11.69
C VAL A 17 6.20 10.12 12.19
N GLU A 18 6.33 10.98 13.19
CA GLU A 18 7.61 11.31 13.83
C GLU A 18 8.29 10.11 14.51
N ARG A 19 7.51 9.18 15.07
CA ARG A 19 8.03 7.94 15.67
C ARG A 19 8.56 6.94 14.63
N THR A 20 8.14 7.06 13.37
CA THR A 20 8.56 6.15 12.32
C THR A 20 10.00 6.48 11.94
N GLN A 21 10.94 5.55 12.17
CA GLN A 21 12.35 5.81 11.88
C GLN A 21 12.58 6.12 10.39
N GLY A 22 13.26 7.23 10.10
CA GLY A 22 13.66 7.64 8.75
C GLY A 22 13.13 9.02 8.32
N ASN A 23 12.95 9.21 7.02
CA ASN A 23 12.45 10.45 6.43
C ASN A 23 10.91 10.47 6.41
N THR A 24 10.28 11.28 7.27
CA THR A 24 8.83 11.54 7.32
C THR A 24 8.20 11.76 5.95
N SER A 25 8.81 12.63 5.12
CA SER A 25 8.30 12.92 3.78
C SER A 25 8.39 11.71 2.86
N GLY A 26 9.47 10.91 3.00
CA GLY A 26 9.64 9.65 2.27
C GLY A 26 8.60 8.61 2.64
N PHE A 27 8.32 8.46 3.94
CA PHE A 27 7.29 7.57 4.46
C PHE A 27 5.90 7.94 3.93
N ILE A 28 5.49 9.20 4.07
CA ILE A 28 4.21 9.70 3.57
C ILE A 28 4.12 9.52 2.05
N ALA A 29 5.18 9.87 1.30
CA ALA A 29 5.21 9.67 -0.15
C ALA A 29 5.07 8.19 -0.53
N GLY A 30 5.67 7.27 0.25
CA GLY A 30 5.51 5.82 0.05
C GLY A 30 4.06 5.35 0.22
N ILE A 31 3.38 5.81 1.27
CA ILE A 31 1.96 5.52 1.51
C ILE A 31 1.11 6.07 0.37
N LEU A 32 1.32 7.33 -0.02
CA LEU A 32 0.56 7.97 -1.10
C LEU A 32 0.76 7.23 -2.43
N ARG A 33 1.99 6.84 -2.78
CA ARG A 33 2.25 6.04 -3.99
C ARG A 33 1.53 4.70 -3.95
N ARG A 34 1.48 4.04 -2.79
CA ARG A 34 0.73 2.78 -2.64
C ARG A 34 -0.76 2.99 -2.88
N LYS A 35 -1.34 4.06 -2.32
CA LYS A 35 -2.74 4.44 -2.57
C LYS A 35 -2.99 4.75 -4.06
N MET A 36 -2.13 5.55 -4.69
CA MET A 36 -2.24 5.88 -6.11
C MET A 36 -2.23 4.62 -6.98
N ARG A 37 -1.32 3.67 -6.73
CA ARG A 37 -1.29 2.39 -7.46
C ARG A 37 -2.59 1.60 -7.31
N ALA A 38 -3.15 1.53 -6.11
CA ALA A 38 -4.43 0.86 -5.86
C ALA A 38 -5.59 1.56 -6.59
N ASP A 39 -5.64 2.89 -6.56
CA ASP A 39 -6.68 3.66 -7.24
C ASP A 39 -6.57 3.53 -8.77
N SER A 40 -5.36 3.57 -9.33
CA SER A 40 -5.12 3.32 -10.76
C SER A 40 -5.52 1.90 -11.18
N LEU A 41 -5.23 0.89 -10.37
CA LEU A 41 -5.63 -0.49 -10.64
C LEU A 41 -7.15 -0.65 -10.65
N ARG A 42 -7.85 -0.04 -9.67
CA ARG A 42 -9.32 -0.02 -9.64
C ARG A 42 -9.92 0.63 -10.88
N ALA A 43 -9.36 1.78 -11.30
CA ALA A 43 -9.81 2.45 -12.52
C ALA A 43 -9.62 1.57 -13.76
N ARG A 44 -8.48 0.87 -13.86
CA ARG A 44 -8.20 -0.05 -14.96
C ARG A 44 -9.13 -1.27 -14.97
N TRP A 45 -9.44 -1.83 -13.81
CA TRP A 45 -10.41 -2.93 -13.71
C TRP A 45 -11.82 -2.49 -14.10
N ALA A 46 -12.25 -1.30 -13.69
CA ALA A 46 -13.54 -0.76 -14.09
C ALA A 46 -13.65 -0.59 -15.61
N GLN A 47 -12.58 -0.14 -16.29
CA GLN A 47 -12.53 -0.07 -17.76
C GLN A 47 -12.69 -1.43 -18.44
N LEU A 48 -12.27 -2.50 -17.77
CA LEU A 48 -12.41 -3.88 -18.24
C LEU A 48 -13.74 -4.53 -17.82
N GLY A 49 -14.65 -3.77 -17.18
CA GLY A 49 -15.95 -4.25 -16.71
C GLY A 49 -15.92 -4.93 -15.34
N TYR A 50 -14.77 -4.96 -14.66
CA TYR A 50 -14.65 -5.49 -13.30
C TYR A 50 -14.87 -4.37 -12.28
N LEU A 51 -16.09 -4.28 -11.75
CA LEU A 51 -16.41 -3.35 -10.68
C LEU A 51 -16.12 -3.97 -9.31
N VAL A 52 -15.13 -3.41 -8.59
CA VAL A 52 -14.86 -3.77 -7.19
C VAL A 52 -15.41 -2.68 -6.30
N THR A 53 -16.46 -2.98 -5.54
CA THR A 53 -17.10 -2.01 -4.64
C THR A 53 -16.40 -1.99 -3.27
N ASP A 54 -16.65 -0.94 -2.49
CA ASP A 54 -16.17 -0.88 -1.09
C ASP A 54 -16.74 -2.02 -0.24
N GLN A 55 -17.97 -2.46 -0.53
CA GLN A 55 -18.58 -3.61 0.14
C GLN A 55 -17.83 -4.92 -0.17
N ASP A 56 -17.37 -5.11 -1.41
CA ASP A 56 -16.60 -6.29 -1.80
C ASP A 56 -15.24 -6.32 -1.11
N VAL A 57 -14.61 -5.15 -1.00
CA VAL A 57 -13.35 -4.98 -0.25
C VAL A 57 -13.57 -5.33 1.21
N GLU A 58 -14.62 -4.82 1.84
CA GLU A 58 -14.88 -5.05 3.26
C GLU A 58 -15.25 -6.51 3.55
N ARG A 59 -16.07 -7.13 2.70
CA ARG A 59 -16.37 -8.58 2.76
C ARG A 59 -15.08 -9.41 2.67
N THR A 60 -14.18 -9.02 1.77
CA THR A 60 -12.90 -9.71 1.60
C THR A 60 -12.00 -9.53 2.82
N ARG A 61 -11.93 -8.32 3.39
CA ARG A 61 -11.18 -8.06 4.63
C ARG A 61 -11.69 -8.89 5.79
N ALA A 62 -13.01 -8.92 6.00
CA ALA A 62 -13.61 -9.73 7.06
C ALA A 62 -13.28 -11.22 6.88
N ARG A 63 -13.35 -11.73 5.64
CA ARG A 63 -12.98 -13.12 5.32
C ARG A 63 -11.50 -13.42 5.57
N LEU A 64 -10.60 -12.46 5.32
CA LEU A 64 -9.17 -12.62 5.58
C LEU A 64 -8.87 -12.52 7.09
N ALA A 65 -9.54 -11.63 7.81
CA ALA A 65 -9.39 -11.48 9.26
C ALA A 65 -9.88 -12.73 10.03
N ALA A 66 -10.82 -13.48 9.46
CA ALA A 66 -11.26 -14.77 10.01
C ALA A 66 -10.28 -15.92 9.77
N GLN A 67 -9.25 -15.74 8.93
CA GLN A 67 -8.22 -16.75 8.72
C GLN A 67 -7.13 -16.64 9.80
N PRO A 68 -6.50 -17.76 10.17
CA PRO A 68 -5.34 -17.70 11.06
C PRO A 68 -4.25 -16.80 10.44
N PRO A 69 -3.54 -16.01 11.27
CA PRO A 69 -2.44 -15.20 10.78
C PRO A 69 -1.40 -16.10 10.13
N ILE A 70 -0.77 -15.61 9.07
CA ILE A 70 0.37 -16.31 8.46
C ILE A 70 1.49 -16.45 9.50
N SER A 71 2.14 -17.61 9.53
CA SER A 71 3.31 -17.79 10.40
C SER A 71 4.47 -16.91 9.94
N ASP A 72 5.39 -16.59 10.85
CA ASP A 72 6.59 -15.81 10.51
C ASP A 72 7.41 -16.48 9.39
N GLU A 73 7.49 -17.81 9.40
CA GLU A 73 8.15 -18.60 8.36
C GLU A 73 7.46 -18.45 7.00
N GLN A 74 6.13 -18.49 6.97
CA GLN A 74 5.36 -18.25 5.75
C GLN A 74 5.50 -16.80 5.28
N HIS A 75 5.53 -15.84 6.21
CA HIS A 75 5.74 -14.45 5.90
C HIS A 75 7.12 -14.23 5.25
N ALA A 76 8.18 -14.81 5.82
CA ALA A 76 9.53 -14.74 5.26
C ALA A 76 9.61 -15.34 3.84
N ARG A 77 9.00 -16.52 3.62
CA ARG A 77 8.88 -17.12 2.28
C ARG A 77 8.14 -16.21 1.29
N ASN A 78 7.04 -15.60 1.73
CA ASN A 78 6.29 -14.68 0.88
C ASN A 78 7.12 -13.46 0.51
N LEU A 79 7.91 -12.93 1.44
CA LEU A 79 8.82 -11.81 1.17
C LEU A 79 9.94 -12.20 0.19
N GLU A 80 10.53 -13.39 0.35
CA GLU A 80 11.53 -13.91 -0.58
C GLU A 80 10.95 -14.14 -1.99
N TRP A 81 9.70 -14.60 -2.07
CA TRP A 81 9.00 -14.73 -3.35
C TRP A 81 8.73 -13.36 -3.98
N LEU A 82 8.28 -12.37 -3.19
CA LEU A 82 7.99 -11.02 -3.65
C LEU A 82 9.26 -10.29 -4.14
N SER A 83 10.40 -10.47 -3.48
CA SER A 83 11.65 -9.81 -3.88
C SER A 83 12.10 -10.20 -5.28
N ARG A 84 11.70 -11.37 -5.79
CA ARG A 84 11.99 -11.81 -7.17
C ARG A 84 11.33 -10.93 -8.24
N PHE A 85 10.27 -10.20 -7.87
CA PHE A 85 9.55 -9.30 -8.78
C PHE A 85 9.92 -7.83 -8.59
N ASP A 86 10.62 -7.48 -7.52
CA ASP A 86 11.09 -6.10 -7.29
C ASP A 86 12.24 -5.72 -8.25
N ASP A 87 13.02 -6.70 -8.74
CA ASP A 87 14.12 -6.47 -9.70
C ASP A 87 13.64 -6.23 -11.15
N GLU A 88 12.41 -6.63 -11.51
CA GLU A 88 11.86 -6.43 -12.86
C GLU A 88 11.21 -5.04 -13.07
N GLY A 89 11.14 -4.21 -12.02
CA GLY A 89 10.37 -2.96 -12.00
C GLY A 89 11.05 -1.67 -12.48
N THR A 90 12.28 -1.72 -13.01
CA THR A 90 12.97 -0.54 -13.60
C THR A 90 13.08 -0.55 -15.13
N ALA A 91 12.49 -1.54 -15.82
CA ALA A 91 12.43 -1.58 -17.28
C ALA A 91 10.98 -1.41 -17.78
N GLY A 92 10.46 -0.19 -17.68
CA GLY A 92 9.11 0.10 -18.16
C GLY A 92 8.69 1.55 -17.93
N ALA A 93 9.51 2.50 -18.39
CA ALA A 93 9.16 3.89 -18.57
C ALA A 93 9.36 4.27 -20.03
#